data_AF-A0A1C5Q458-F1
#
_entry.id   AF-A0A1C5Q458-F1
#
_cell.length_a   1.000
_cell.length_b   1.000
_cell.length_c   1.000
_cell.angle_alpha   90.00
_cell.angle_beta   90.00
_cell.angle_gamma   90.00
#
_symmetry.space_group_name_H-M   'P 1'
#
loop_
_entity.id
_entity.type
_entity.pdbx_description
1 polymer ?
#
loop_
_entity_poly.entity_id
_entity_poly.type
_entity_poly.pdbx_seq_one_letter_code
_entity_poly.pdbx_strand_id
1 'polypeptide(L)' 'MTIIMVSHDVEFCARYADLVSMFFDGGIVTTNTPKRFFSRNSFYTTAANRMSRHVFTNAITNEDVIELCQKNR' A
#
# COMPACT_ATOMS: atom_id res chain seq x y z
N MET A 1 17.69 -5.76 -13.92
CA MET A 1 17.45 -4.30 -14.03
C MET A 1 16.86 -3.85 -12.70
N THR A 2 17.28 -2.71 -12.16
CA THR A 2 16.75 -2.17 -10.90
C THR A 2 16.32 -0.73 -11.15
N ILE A 3 15.10 -0.38 -10.71
CA ILE A 3 14.52 0.95 -10.88
C ILE A 3 14.28 1.54 -9.49
N ILE A 4 14.74 2.77 -9.28
CA ILE A 4 14.44 3.56 -8.09
C ILE A 4 13.55 4.72 -8.53
N MET A 5 12.43 4.90 -7.86
CA MET A 5 11.46 5.96 -8.14
C MET A 5 11.05 6.66 -6.85
N VAL A 6 10.81 7.96 -6.94
CA VAL A 6 10.20 8.76 -5.86
C VAL A 6 8.85 9.25 -6.37
N SER A 7 7.79 8.95 -5.63
CA SER A 7 6.43 9.38 -5.96
C SER A 7 5.66 9.73 -4.70
N HIS A 8 4.76 10.71 -4.81
CA HIS A 8 3.75 11.03 -3.80
C HIS A 8 2.46 10.23 -4.02
N ASP A 9 2.31 9.60 -5.18
CA ASP A 9 1.16 8.77 -5.51
C ASP A 9 1.30 7.39 -4.83
N VAL A 10 0.59 7.23 -3.73
CA VAL A 10 0.54 6.00 -2.95
C VAL A 10 -0.16 4.86 -3.67
N GLU A 11 -1.12 5.13 -4.56
CA GLU A 11 -1.83 4.10 -5.33
C GLU A 11 -0.90 3.50 -6.38
N PHE A 12 -0.10 4.36 -7.03
CA PHE A 12 0.92 3.91 -7.95
C PHE A 12 1.97 3.03 -7.24
N CYS A 13 2.52 3.51 -6.12
CA CYS A 13 3.50 2.75 -5.35
C CYS A 13 2.94 1.43 -4.81
N ALA A 14 1.66 1.39 -4.42
CA ALA A 14 0.99 0.19 -3.95
C ALA A 14 0.90 -0.91 -5.01
N ARG A 15 0.70 -0.52 -6.28
CA ARG A 15 0.52 -1.46 -7.40
C ARG A 15 1.82 -1.96 -8.02
N TYR A 16 2.82 -1.08 -8.15
CA TYR A 16 3.96 -1.36 -9.03
C TYR A 16 5.29 -1.51 -8.32
N ALA A 17 5.42 -1.06 -7.06
CA ALA A 17 6.69 -1.15 -6.37
C ALA A 17 6.90 -2.56 -5.79
N ASP A 18 8.11 -3.08 -5.88
CA ASP A 18 8.48 -4.30 -5.13
C ASP A 18 8.72 -3.97 -3.64
N LEU A 19 9.28 -2.78 -3.37
CA LEU A 19 9.58 -2.25 -2.05
C LEU A 19 9.23 -0.76 -1.98
N VAL A 20 8.76 -0.33 -0.81
CA VAL A 20 8.40 1.06 -0.51
C VAL A 20 9.19 1.52 0.70
N SER A 21 9.79 2.71 0.59
CA SER A 21 10.50 3.37 1.68
C SER A 21 9.83 4.69 2.02
N MET A 22 9.64 4.97 3.32
CA MET A 22 9.19 6.30 3.77
C MET A 22 10.41 7.16 4.02
N PHE A 23 10.52 8.27 3.29
CA PHE A 23 11.48 9.32 3.55
C PHE A 23 10.84 10.40 4.44
N PHE A 24 11.43 10.65 5.59
CA PHE A 24 10.95 11.66 6.54
C PHE A 24 12.13 12.17 7.36
N ASP A 25 12.14 13.47 7.65
CA ASP A 25 13.18 14.14 8.45
C ASP A 25 14.62 13.85 7.99
N GLY A 26 14.87 13.94 6.68
CA GLY A 26 16.19 13.75 6.09
C GLY A 26 16.66 12.29 5.99
N GLY A 27 15.85 11.31 6.39
CA GLY A 27 16.22 9.90 6.39
C GLY A 27 15.12 8.95 5.93
N ILE A 28 15.49 7.67 5.75
CA ILE A 28 14.53 6.59 5.52
C ILE A 28 14.11 6.04 6.88
N VAL A 29 12.83 6.18 7.21
CA VAL A 29 12.28 5.74 8.50
C VAL A 29 11.91 4.25 8.46
N THR A 30 11.46 3.75 7.31
CA THR A 30 11.12 2.34 7.15
C THR A 30 11.18 1.95 5.68
N THR A 31 11.50 0.68 5.42
CA THR A 31 11.40 0.04 4.11
C THR A 31 10.63 -1.27 4.25
N ASN A 32 9.64 -1.51 3.40
CA ASN A 32 8.85 -2.74 3.44
C ASN A 32 8.24 -3.08 2.08
N THR A 33 7.58 -4.25 1.98
CA THR A 33 6.72 -4.56 0.84
C THR A 33 5.50 -3.62 0.84
N PRO A 34 4.92 -3.28 -0.33
CA PRO A 34 3.77 -2.38 -0.41
C PRO A 34 2.60 -2.83 0.47
N LYS A 35 2.27 -4.13 0.44
CA LYS A 35 1.19 -4.71 1.26
C LYS A 35 1.38 -4.40 2.74
N ARG A 36 2.57 -4.65 3.30
CA ARG A 36 2.84 -4.43 4.73
C ARG A 36 2.98 -2.95 5.06
N PHE A 37 3.51 -2.14 4.15
CA PHE A 37 3.68 -0.71 4.34
C PHE A 37 2.32 0.01 4.36
N PHE A 38 1.53 -0.13 3.31
CA PHE A 38 0.27 0.60 3.15
C PHE A 38 -0.85 0.03 4.04
N SER A 39 -0.89 -1.27 4.30
CA SER A 39 -1.94 -1.83 5.17
C SER A 39 -1.86 -1.33 6.61
N ARG A 40 -0.64 -1.10 7.11
CA ARG A 40 -0.35 -0.73 8.51
C ARG A 40 -0.27 0.78 8.75
N ASN A 41 -0.25 1.59 7.71
CA ASN A 41 -0.24 3.05 7.83
C ASN A 41 -1.66 3.61 7.81
N SER A 42 -1.96 4.62 8.62
CA SER A 42 -3.28 5.28 8.62
C SER A 42 -3.34 6.51 7.69
N PHE A 43 -2.24 7.26 7.63
CA PHE A 43 -2.15 8.46 6.78
C PHE A 43 -1.62 8.12 5.38
N TYR A 44 -0.49 7.40 5.32
CA TYR A 44 0.17 7.00 4.09
C TYR A 44 -0.33 5.62 3.64
N THR A 45 -1.60 5.57 3.23
CA THR A 45 -2.28 4.35 2.77
C THR A 45 -3.15 4.67 1.56
N THR A 46 -3.44 3.64 0.76
CA THR A 46 -4.38 3.70 -0.35
C THR A 46 -5.82 3.90 0.13
N ALA A 47 -6.65 4.42 -0.76
CA ALA A 47 -8.09 4.58 -0.55
C ALA A 47 -8.77 3.23 -0.30
N ALA A 48 -8.37 2.19 -1.06
CA ALA A 48 -8.88 0.84 -0.90
C ALA A 48 -8.70 0.30 0.52
N ASN A 49 -7.48 0.38 1.07
CA ASN A 49 -7.22 -0.04 2.44
C ASN A 49 -7.95 0.85 3.45
N ARG A 50 -7.99 2.17 3.24
CA ARG A 50 -8.66 3.10 4.16
C ARG A 50 -10.15 2.76 4.33
N MET A 51 -10.84 2.46 3.23
CA MET A 51 -12.27 2.14 3.28
C MET A 51 -12.55 0.73 3.80
N SER A 52 -11.67 -0.23 3.52
CA SER A 52 -11.93 -1.66 3.75
C SER A 52 -11.23 -2.28 4.96
N ARG A 53 -10.29 -1.61 5.62
CA ARG A 53 -9.43 -2.19 6.68
C ARG A 53 -10.14 -2.84 7.86
N HIS A 54 -11.40 -2.48 8.11
CA HIS A 54 -12.21 -3.07 9.18
C HIS A 54 -12.91 -4.37 8.75
N VAL A 55 -12.88 -4.68 7.46
CA VAL A 55 -13.52 -5.85 6.86
C VAL A 55 -12.44 -6.78 6.29
N PHE A 56 -11.47 -6.22 5.57
CA PHE A 56 -10.43 -6.96 4.88
C PHE A 56 -9.05 -6.57 5.37
N THR A 57 -8.29 -7.56 5.81
CA THR A 57 -6.90 -7.37 6.25
C THR A 57 -5.97 -7.36 5.05
N ASN A 58 -5.04 -6.39 5.00
CA ASN A 58 -4.02 -6.26 3.95
C ASN A 58 -4.52 -6.03 2.51
N ALA A 59 -5.78 -5.67 2.31
CA ALA A 59 -6.27 -5.23 1.01
C ALA A 59 -5.82 -3.80 0.74
N ILE A 60 -4.92 -3.61 -0.23
CA ILE A 60 -4.33 -2.29 -0.51
C ILE A 60 -4.66 -1.76 -1.90
N THR A 61 -5.17 -2.58 -2.82
CA THR A 61 -5.66 -2.11 -4.12
C THR A 61 -7.17 -2.30 -4.26
N ASN A 62 -7.77 -1.64 -5.24
CA ASN A 62 -9.19 -1.83 -5.55
C ASN A 62 -9.45 -3.27 -5.99
N GLU A 63 -8.53 -3.86 -6.73
CA GLU A 63 -8.58 -5.24 -7.20
C GLU A 63 -8.59 -6.22 -6.02
N ASP A 64 -7.74 -6.00 -4.99
CA ASP A 64 -7.74 -6.80 -3.76
C ASP A 64 -9.13 -6.81 -3.10
N VAL A 65 -9.76 -5.63 -2.99
CA VAL A 65 -11.08 -5.47 -2.34
C VAL A 65 -12.18 -6.15 -3.15
N ILE A 66 -12.18 -5.99 -4.48
CA ILE A 66 -13.17 -6.61 -5.38
C ILE A 66 -13.07 -8.14 -5.27
N GLU A 67 -11.86 -8.69 -5.34
CA GLU A 67 -11.63 -10.14 -5.25
C GLU A 67 -12.12 -10.69 -3.90
N LEU A 68 -11.84 -9.99 -2.80
CA LEU A 68 -12.27 -10.41 -1.47
C LEU A 68 -13.79 -10.32 -1.30
N CYS A 69 -14.45 -9.29 -1.83
CA CYS A 69 -15.91 -9.22 -1.83
C CYS A 69 -16.55 -10.40 -2.58
N GLN A 70 -15.97 -10.82 -3.71
CA GLN A 70 -16.47 -11.95 -4.49
C GLN A 70 -16.27 -13.29 -3.78
N LYS A 71 -15.15 -13.47 -3.07
CA LYS A 71 -14.84 -14.71 -2.31
C LYS A 71 -15.64 -14.89 -1.03
N ASN A 72 -16.09 -13.79 -0.41
CA ASN A 72 -16.87 -13.83 0.85
C ASN A 72 -18.38 -13.85 0.62
N ARG A 73 -18.84 -14.21 -0.59
CA ARG A 73 -20.24 -14.36 -0.95
C ARG A 73 -20.68 -15.81 -0.81
#